data_AF-A0A831WN42-F1
#
_entry.id   AF-A0A831WN42-F1
#
_cell.length_a   1.000
_cell.length_b   1.000
_cell.length_c   1.000
_cell.angle_alpha   90.00
_cell.angle_beta   90.00
_cell.angle_gamma   90.00
#
_symmetry.space_group_name_H-M   'P 1'
#
loop_
_entity.id
_entity.type
_entity.pdbx_description
1 polymer ?
#
loop_
_entity_poly.entity_id
_entity_poly.type
_entity_poly.pdbx_seq_one_letter_code
_entity_poly.pdbx_strand_id
1 'polypeptide(L)'
;AKRSSKHPEEFGKGTPEGCIASEAGNNAVPAGALIPLLTLGIPGDALTAILLGVFTINGIYPGPLLLVKEPVLINTIYFTMFLINIVALILLALFLRPFAMIVKFPSTILAVSVMVVSALGIYSLNLQIFEIGVAIFMGILGYIMLRLEWPIVTWVIGFVLGPIIEERLRESLSLASGNPLIFLERPISLGFIIASLLIIILPIILDKRKKKSKKLFS
;
A
#
# COMPACT_ATOMS: atom_id res chain seq x y z
N ALA A 1 9.62 13.03 16.47
CA ALA A 1 8.57 13.90 17.01
C ALA A 1 8.34 13.64 18.51
N LYS A 2 7.60 12.59 18.92
CA LYS A 2 7.28 12.37 20.34
C LYS A 2 8.51 12.23 21.25
N ARG A 3 9.47 11.36 20.89
CA ARG A 3 10.71 11.14 21.66
C ARG A 3 11.60 12.39 21.77
N SER A 4 11.45 13.34 20.85
CA SER A 4 12.24 14.56 20.77
C SER A 4 11.50 15.80 21.28
N SER A 5 10.26 15.65 21.76
CA SER A 5 9.46 16.76 22.27
C SER A 5 9.76 17.03 23.74
N LYS A 6 9.61 18.29 24.15
CA LYS A 6 9.61 18.70 25.57
C LYS A 6 8.35 18.24 26.32
N HIS A 7 7.25 18.04 25.58
CA HIS A 7 5.94 17.61 26.08
C HIS A 7 5.44 16.36 25.34
N PRO A 8 6.10 15.19 25.51
CA PRO A 8 5.73 13.94 24.85
C PRO A 8 4.32 13.46 25.24
N GLU A 9 3.82 13.81 26.43
CA GLU A 9 2.51 13.45 26.99
C GLU A 9 1.30 14.10 26.30
N GLU A 10 1.53 15.15 25.52
CA GLU A 10 0.46 15.88 24.83
C GLU A 10 0.17 15.34 23.41
N PHE A 11 1.05 14.49 22.88
CA PHE A 11 0.85 13.86 21.58
C PHE A 11 -0.42 12.98 21.60
N GLY A 12 -1.29 13.17 20.60
CA GLY A 12 -2.57 12.48 20.48
C GLY A 12 -3.76 13.24 21.09
N LYS A 13 -3.53 14.39 21.73
CA LYS A 13 -4.59 15.27 22.27
C LYS A 13 -4.96 16.42 21.34
N GLY A 14 -4.44 16.43 20.11
CA GLY A 14 -4.68 17.49 19.13
C GLY A 14 -3.77 18.71 19.26
N THR A 15 -2.58 18.56 19.85
CA THR A 15 -1.59 19.64 19.85
C THR A 15 -1.09 19.97 18.44
N PRO A 16 -0.74 21.23 18.14
CA PRO A 16 -0.20 21.63 16.83
C PRO A 16 0.98 20.75 16.39
N GLU A 17 1.92 20.46 17.30
CA GLU A 17 3.09 19.61 17.03
C GLU A 17 2.70 18.17 16.71
N GLY A 18 1.67 17.64 17.38
CA GLY A 18 1.12 16.32 17.11
C GLY A 18 0.45 16.24 15.73
N CYS A 19 -0.34 17.26 15.38
CA CYS A 19 -0.99 17.36 14.07
C CYS A 19 0.04 17.49 12.95
N ILE A 20 1.03 18.39 13.08
CA ILE A 20 2.12 18.53 12.10
C ILE A 20 2.87 17.22 11.93
N ALA A 21 3.19 16.52 13.02
CA ALA A 21 3.88 15.24 12.94
C ALA A 21 3.05 14.16 12.22
N SER A 22 1.74 14.09 12.48
CA SER A 22 0.83 13.13 11.84
C SER A 22 0.64 13.45 10.35
N GLU A 23 0.41 14.71 10.01
CA GLU A 23 0.23 15.18 8.63
C GLU A 23 1.50 15.02 7.81
N ALA A 24 2.66 15.36 8.37
CA ALA A 24 3.95 15.14 7.71
C ALA A 24 4.21 13.65 7.47
N GLY A 25 3.87 12.79 8.44
CA GLY A 25 3.97 11.34 8.29
C GLY A 25 3.09 10.82 7.17
N ASN A 26 1.80 11.19 7.16
CA ASN A 26 0.85 10.75 6.14
C ASN A 26 1.24 11.24 4.74
N ASN A 27 1.65 12.49 4.58
CA ASN A 27 2.07 13.04 3.29
C ASN A 27 3.39 12.47 2.77
N ALA A 28 4.24 11.91 3.64
CA ALA A 28 5.49 11.25 3.23
C ALA A 28 5.27 9.83 2.67
N VAL A 29 4.16 9.16 3.02
CA VAL A 29 3.89 7.77 2.64
C VAL A 29 3.86 7.56 1.12
N PRO A 30 3.14 8.36 0.31
CA PRO A 30 3.06 8.11 -1.13
C PRO A 30 4.43 8.14 -1.82
N ALA A 31 5.28 9.11 -1.47
CA ALA A 31 6.63 9.20 -2.01
C ALA A 31 7.51 8.03 -1.56
N GLY A 32 7.40 7.63 -0.29
CA GLY A 32 8.15 6.51 0.27
C GLY A 32 7.75 5.15 -0.32
N ALA A 33 6.46 4.94 -0.58
CA ALA A 33 5.95 3.68 -1.15
C ALA A 33 6.26 3.54 -2.65
N LEU A 34 6.39 4.66 -3.38
CA LEU A 34 6.71 4.64 -4.80
C LEU A 34 8.15 4.24 -5.12
N ILE A 35 9.12 4.54 -4.26
CA ILE A 35 10.53 4.21 -4.52
C ILE A 35 10.72 2.69 -4.66
N PRO A 36 10.29 1.83 -3.71
CA PRO A 36 10.37 0.37 -3.88
C PRO A 36 9.57 -0.15 -5.06
N LEU A 37 8.40 0.44 -5.33
CA LEU A 37 7.59 0.05 -6.49
C LEU A 37 8.34 0.29 -7.80
N LEU A 38 8.83 1.51 -8.03
CA LEU A 38 9.46 1.89 -9.29
C LEU A 38 10.81 1.22 -9.49
N THR A 39 11.58 1.03 -8.41
CA THR A 39 12.94 0.48 -8.47
C THR A 39 13.01 -1.03 -8.39
N LEU A 40 12.11 -1.68 -7.63
CA LEU A 40 12.15 -3.13 -7.40
C LEU A 40 10.90 -3.87 -7.89
N GLY A 41 9.85 -3.15 -8.29
CA GLY A 41 8.56 -3.75 -8.62
C GLY A 41 7.79 -4.27 -7.41
N ILE A 42 8.14 -3.82 -6.20
CA ILE A 42 7.54 -4.29 -4.95
C ILE A 42 6.64 -3.21 -4.37
N PRO A 43 5.32 -3.42 -4.29
CA PRO A 43 4.40 -2.45 -3.72
C PRO A 43 4.56 -2.38 -2.19
N GLY A 44 4.53 -1.15 -1.64
CA GLY A 44 4.65 -0.91 -0.20
C GLY A 44 3.31 -0.76 0.51
N ASP A 45 2.23 -0.51 -0.22
CA ASP A 45 0.88 -0.31 0.29
C ASP A 45 -0.17 -0.75 -0.74
N ALA A 46 -1.45 -0.63 -0.39
CA ALA A 46 -2.56 -1.02 -1.27
C ALA A 46 -2.62 -0.19 -2.56
N LEU A 47 -2.32 1.11 -2.49
CA LEU A 47 -2.38 2.02 -3.64
C LEU A 47 -1.27 1.71 -4.65
N THR A 48 -0.04 1.50 -4.18
CA THR A 48 1.09 1.11 -5.03
C THR A 48 0.92 -0.28 -5.61
N ALA A 49 0.22 -1.19 -4.93
CA ALA A 49 -0.15 -2.48 -5.50
C ALA A 49 -1.11 -2.32 -6.69
N ILE A 50 -2.17 -1.52 -6.55
CA ILE A 50 -3.07 -1.21 -7.66
C ILE A 50 -2.30 -0.57 -8.82
N LEU A 51 -1.40 0.38 -8.53
CA LEU A 51 -0.56 1.01 -9.54
C LEU A 51 0.36 0.01 -10.27
N LEU A 52 0.93 -1.00 -9.57
CA LEU A 52 1.66 -2.09 -10.19
C LEU A 52 0.79 -2.86 -11.20
N GLY A 53 -0.45 -3.16 -10.83
CA GLY A 53 -1.43 -3.78 -11.71
C GLY A 53 -1.71 -2.92 -12.95
N VAL A 54 -1.94 -1.61 -12.76
CA VAL A 54 -2.16 -0.66 -13.86
C VAL A 54 -0.95 -0.62 -14.80
N PHE A 55 0.27 -0.52 -14.28
CA PHE A 55 1.47 -0.54 -15.11
C PHE A 55 1.59 -1.84 -15.91
N THR A 56 1.38 -2.98 -15.25
CA THR A 56 1.47 -4.30 -15.89
C THR A 56 0.45 -4.45 -17.02
N ILE A 57 -0.80 -4.01 -16.81
CA ILE A 57 -1.86 -4.01 -17.84
C ILE A 57 -1.48 -3.12 -19.03
N ASN A 58 -0.76 -2.03 -18.80
CA ASN A 58 -0.26 -1.13 -19.85
C ASN A 58 1.09 -1.59 -20.44
N GLY A 59 1.57 -2.80 -20.12
CA GLY A 59 2.83 -3.34 -20.62
C GLY A 59 4.08 -2.72 -19.99
N ILE A 60 3.93 -1.96 -18.91
CA ILE A 60 5.01 -1.32 -18.16
C ILE A 60 5.35 -2.21 -16.97
N TYR A 61 6.61 -2.65 -16.89
CA TYR A 61 7.09 -3.51 -15.81
C TYR A 61 8.04 -2.73 -14.89
N PRO A 62 7.61 -2.37 -13.67
CA PRO A 62 8.45 -1.64 -12.74
C PRO A 62 9.66 -2.47 -12.29
N GLY A 63 10.76 -1.78 -11.98
CA GLY A 63 12.03 -2.41 -11.66
C GLY A 63 13.22 -1.54 -12.12
N PRO A 64 14.47 -2.01 -11.94
CA PRO A 64 15.65 -1.18 -12.20
C PRO A 64 15.75 -0.71 -13.65
N LEU A 65 15.21 -1.51 -14.58
CA LEU A 65 15.19 -1.21 -16.00
C LEU A 65 14.15 -0.15 -16.39
N LEU A 66 13.12 0.11 -15.57
CA LEU A 66 12.09 1.11 -15.86
C LEU A 66 12.71 2.51 -15.99
N LEU A 67 13.70 2.82 -15.14
CA LEU A 67 14.43 4.09 -15.14
C LEU A 67 15.17 4.36 -16.47
N VAL A 68 15.55 3.29 -17.18
CA VAL A 68 16.29 3.35 -18.44
C VAL A 68 15.34 3.28 -19.63
N LYS A 69 14.33 2.39 -19.57
CA LYS A 69 13.39 2.15 -20.68
C LYS A 69 12.33 3.23 -20.79
N GLU A 70 11.87 3.75 -19.66
CA GLU A 70 10.76 4.71 -19.58
C GLU A 70 11.18 6.03 -18.90
N PRO A 71 12.23 6.72 -19.41
CA PRO A 71 12.76 7.92 -18.75
C PRO A 71 11.74 9.07 -18.75
N VAL A 72 10.90 9.15 -19.77
CA VAL A 72 9.81 10.13 -19.86
C VAL A 72 8.79 9.90 -18.74
N LEU A 73 8.29 8.66 -18.60
CA LEU A 73 7.33 8.30 -17.55
C LEU A 73 7.86 8.61 -16.15
N ILE A 74 9.09 8.21 -15.86
CA ILE A 74 9.72 8.44 -14.55
C ILE A 74 9.86 9.93 -14.26
N ASN A 75 10.37 10.71 -15.21
CA ASN A 75 10.52 12.15 -15.06
C ASN A 75 9.16 12.83 -14.89
N THR A 76 8.13 12.39 -15.62
CA THR A 76 6.76 12.87 -15.46
C THR A 76 6.24 12.55 -14.07
N ILE A 77 6.40 11.32 -13.57
CA ILE A 77 5.97 10.95 -12.22
C ILE A 77 6.66 11.83 -11.17
N TYR A 78 7.98 12.01 -11.24
CA TYR A 78 8.71 12.85 -10.29
C TYR A 78 8.28 14.31 -10.35
N PHE A 79 8.13 14.86 -11.55
CA PHE A 79 7.68 16.25 -11.73
C PHE A 79 6.24 16.44 -11.24
N THR A 80 5.32 15.54 -11.60
CA THR A 80 3.93 15.59 -11.16
C THR A 80 3.81 15.38 -9.65
N MET A 81 4.61 14.50 -9.05
CA MET A 81 4.66 14.34 -7.59
C MET A 81 5.14 15.61 -6.89
N PHE A 82 6.13 16.29 -7.45
CA PHE A 82 6.55 17.58 -6.91
C PHE A 82 5.44 18.62 -7.04
N LEU A 83 4.85 18.73 -8.24
CA LEU A 83 3.79 19.69 -8.53
C LEU A 83 2.54 19.45 -7.69
N ILE A 84 2.11 18.20 -7.49
CA ILE A 84 0.91 17.89 -6.71
C ILE A 84 1.06 18.28 -5.24
N ASN A 85 2.28 18.22 -4.68
CA ASN A 85 2.56 18.72 -3.33
C ASN A 85 2.43 20.25 -3.25
N ILE A 86 2.89 20.97 -4.29
CA ILE A 86 2.70 22.43 -4.37
C ILE A 86 1.21 22.77 -4.48
N VAL A 87 0.49 22.10 -5.37
CA VAL A 87 -0.95 22.32 -5.56
C VAL A 87 -1.71 21.97 -4.28
N ALA A 88 -1.40 20.85 -3.62
CA ALA A 88 -1.99 20.46 -2.35
C ALA A 88 -1.74 21.51 -1.26
N LEU A 89 -0.51 22.07 -1.19
CA LEU A 89 -0.18 23.14 -0.26
C LEU A 89 -1.04 24.38 -0.51
N ILE A 90 -1.17 24.81 -1.77
CA ILE A 90 -2.00 25.97 -2.14
C ILE A 90 -3.47 25.73 -1.78
N LEU A 91 -4.00 24.55 -2.13
CA LEU A 91 -5.39 24.18 -1.83
C LEU A 91 -5.64 24.13 -0.32
N LEU A 92 -4.73 23.53 0.46
CA LEU A 92 -4.84 23.51 1.91
C LEU A 92 -4.76 24.93 2.47
N ALA A 93 -3.83 25.76 2.02
CA ALA A 93 -3.72 27.15 2.49
C ALA A 93 -5.00 27.97 2.21
N LEU A 94 -5.63 27.78 1.04
CA LEU A 94 -6.83 28.52 0.65
C LEU A 94 -8.11 27.96 1.33
N PHE A 95 -8.24 26.64 1.42
CA PHE A 95 -9.47 25.96 1.83
C PHE A 95 -9.41 25.28 3.21
N LEU A 96 -8.37 25.55 4.02
CA LEU A 96 -8.24 24.95 5.36
C LEU A 96 -9.50 25.15 6.21
N ARG A 97 -10.04 26.36 6.22
CA ARG A 97 -11.21 26.74 7.03
C ARG A 97 -12.48 25.98 6.61
N PRO A 98 -12.90 25.98 5.33
CA PRO A 98 -14.05 25.18 4.92
C PRO A 98 -13.84 23.69 5.15
N PHE A 99 -12.66 23.13 4.88
CA PHE A 99 -12.40 21.70 5.16
C PHE A 99 -12.50 21.36 6.64
N ALA A 100 -11.96 22.21 7.52
CA ALA A 100 -12.10 22.03 8.97
C ALA A 100 -13.56 22.10 9.45
N MET A 101 -14.42 22.85 8.76
CA MET A 101 -15.85 22.91 9.08
C MET A 101 -16.60 21.63 8.69
N ILE A 102 -16.18 20.94 7.63
CA ILE A 102 -16.81 19.66 7.19
C ILE A 102 -16.70 18.61 8.30
N VAL A 103 -15.60 18.58 9.06
CA VAL A 103 -15.39 17.64 10.17
C VAL A 103 -16.41 17.83 11.31
N LYS A 104 -17.06 19.00 11.40
CA LYS A 104 -18.11 19.27 12.39
C LYS A 104 -19.46 18.66 12.00
N PHE A 105 -19.64 18.24 10.75
CA PHE A 105 -20.88 17.58 10.33
C PHE A 105 -20.99 16.19 10.96
N PRO A 106 -22.21 15.70 11.21
CA PRO A 106 -22.42 14.33 11.69
C PRO A 106 -21.72 13.33 10.77
N SER A 107 -20.89 12.46 11.36
CA SER A 107 -20.10 11.47 10.63
C SER A 107 -20.94 10.58 9.70
N THR A 108 -22.18 10.28 10.10
CA THR A 108 -23.16 9.55 9.27
C THR A 108 -23.49 10.28 7.97
N ILE A 109 -23.72 11.59 8.01
CA ILE A 109 -24.07 12.38 6.82
C ILE A 109 -22.86 12.47 5.88
N LEU A 110 -21.67 12.64 6.45
CA LEU A 110 -20.43 12.65 5.69
C LEU A 110 -20.21 11.31 4.98
N ALA A 111 -20.37 10.20 5.71
CA ALA A 111 -20.23 8.86 5.16
C ALA A 111 -21.22 8.60 4.02
N VAL A 112 -22.50 8.94 4.20
CA VAL A 112 -23.53 8.77 3.16
C VAL A 112 -23.20 9.63 1.93
N SER A 113 -22.79 10.89 2.13
CA SER A 113 -22.39 11.78 1.03
C SER A 113 -21.22 11.20 0.24
N VAL A 114 -20.19 10.69 0.92
CA VAL A 114 -19.05 10.03 0.28
C VAL A 114 -19.49 8.79 -0.48
N MET A 115 -20.38 7.96 0.08
CA MET A 115 -20.89 6.77 -0.61
C MET A 115 -21.67 7.14 -1.88
N VAL A 116 -22.52 8.17 -1.83
CA VAL A 116 -23.29 8.64 -2.99
C VAL A 116 -22.36 9.17 -4.08
N VAL A 117 -21.41 10.04 -3.73
CA VAL A 117 -20.43 10.59 -4.69
C VAL A 117 -19.56 9.47 -5.28
N SER A 118 -19.15 8.50 -4.47
CA SER A 118 -18.36 7.35 -4.95
C SER A 118 -19.17 6.49 -5.93
N ALA A 119 -20.44 6.21 -5.61
CA ALA A 119 -21.32 5.45 -6.49
C ALA A 119 -21.57 6.18 -7.82
N LEU A 120 -21.76 7.50 -7.78
CA LEU A 120 -21.87 8.33 -8.98
C LEU A 120 -20.58 8.32 -9.80
N GLY A 121 -19.42 8.38 -9.15
CA GLY A 121 -18.11 8.28 -9.81
C GLY A 121 -17.92 6.96 -10.55
N ILE A 122 -18.27 5.83 -9.90
CA ILE A 122 -18.23 4.50 -10.52
C ILE A 122 -19.19 4.44 -11.71
N TYR A 123 -20.44 4.88 -11.51
CA TYR A 123 -21.44 4.87 -12.57
C TYR A 123 -21.03 5.73 -13.76
N SER A 124 -20.35 6.86 -13.54
CA SER A 124 -19.95 7.78 -14.61
C SER A 124 -18.92 7.20 -15.59
N LEU A 125 -18.21 6.13 -15.25
CA LEU A 125 -17.17 5.56 -16.11
C LEU A 125 -17.76 4.69 -17.21
N ASN A 126 -18.63 3.75 -16.84
CA ASN A 126 -19.16 2.75 -17.77
C ASN A 126 -20.70 2.75 -17.88
N LEU A 127 -21.40 3.62 -17.11
CA LEU A 127 -22.87 3.69 -17.03
C LEU A 127 -23.54 2.35 -16.66
N GLN A 128 -22.81 1.49 -15.94
CA GLN A 128 -23.29 0.17 -15.53
C GLN A 128 -23.62 0.15 -14.04
N ILE A 129 -24.88 -0.18 -13.72
CA ILE A 129 -25.34 -0.34 -12.32
C ILE A 129 -24.65 -1.53 -11.64
N PHE A 130 -24.24 -2.54 -12.42
CA PHE A 130 -23.52 -3.71 -11.91
C PHE A 130 -22.24 -3.33 -11.15
N GLU A 131 -21.48 -2.36 -11.64
CA GLU A 131 -20.24 -1.91 -10.99
C GLU A 131 -20.50 -1.26 -9.62
N ILE A 132 -21.62 -0.56 -9.48
CA ILE A 132 -22.07 -0.05 -8.18
C ILE A 132 -22.37 -1.21 -7.23
N GLY A 133 -23.05 -2.26 -7.72
CA GLY A 133 -23.33 -3.47 -6.96
C GLY A 133 -22.06 -4.18 -6.47
N VAL A 134 -21.06 -4.31 -7.34
CA VAL A 134 -19.74 -4.85 -6.99
C VAL A 134 -19.06 -3.98 -5.92
N ALA A 135 -19.10 -2.66 -6.06
CA ALA A 135 -18.49 -1.75 -5.10
C ALA A 135 -19.16 -1.83 -3.71
N ILE A 136 -20.49 -1.93 -3.65
CA ILE A 136 -21.22 -2.13 -2.39
C ILE A 136 -20.84 -3.48 -1.77
N PHE A 137 -20.82 -4.54 -2.56
CA PHE A 137 -20.40 -5.87 -2.09
C PHE A 137 -18.98 -5.85 -1.52
N MET A 138 -18.03 -5.24 -2.23
CA MET A 138 -16.65 -5.10 -1.76
C MET A 138 -16.53 -4.20 -0.53
N GLY A 139 -17.37 -3.17 -0.41
CA GLY A 139 -17.46 -2.33 0.79
C GLY A 139 -17.94 -3.11 2.01
N ILE A 140 -18.96 -3.96 1.85
CA ILE A 140 -19.45 -4.86 2.92
C ILE A 140 -18.36 -5.87 3.29
N LEU A 141 -17.70 -6.48 2.30
CA LEU A 141 -16.59 -7.40 2.54
C LEU A 141 -15.47 -6.73 3.32
N GLY A 142 -15.05 -5.52 2.90
CA GLY A 142 -14.05 -4.72 3.61
C GLY A 142 -14.47 -4.39 5.04
N TYR A 143 -15.74 -4.06 5.27
CA TYR A 143 -16.26 -3.86 6.63
C TYR A 143 -16.16 -5.13 7.49
N ILE A 144 -16.53 -6.29 6.95
CA ILE A 144 -16.38 -7.57 7.65
C ILE A 144 -14.91 -7.84 8.00
N MET A 145 -14.00 -7.62 7.06
CA MET A 145 -12.56 -7.78 7.29
C MET A 145 -12.04 -6.87 8.41
N LEU A 146 -12.47 -5.61 8.44
CA LEU A 146 -12.15 -4.68 9.55
C LEU A 146 -12.65 -5.20 10.89
N ARG A 147 -13.88 -5.76 10.93
CA ARG A 147 -14.47 -6.32 12.15
C ARG A 147 -13.76 -7.58 12.64
N LEU A 148 -13.15 -8.33 11.73
CA LEU A 148 -12.36 -9.52 12.03
C LEU A 148 -10.87 -9.19 12.28
N GLU A 149 -10.49 -7.91 12.29
CA GLU A 149 -9.11 -7.45 12.42
C GLU A 149 -8.18 -8.00 11.32
N TRP A 150 -8.74 -8.32 10.16
CA TRP A 150 -7.96 -8.81 9.02
C TRP A 150 -7.29 -7.64 8.29
N PRO A 151 -5.99 -7.74 8.00
CA PRO A 151 -5.26 -6.66 7.33
C PRO A 151 -5.69 -6.55 5.86
N ILE A 152 -6.60 -5.61 5.56
CA ILE A 152 -7.12 -5.38 4.19
C ILE A 152 -5.97 -5.17 3.19
N VAL A 153 -4.92 -4.43 3.61
CA VAL A 153 -3.75 -4.15 2.76
C VAL A 153 -3.12 -5.44 2.25
N THR A 154 -2.99 -6.47 3.09
CA THR A 154 -2.41 -7.77 2.70
C THR A 154 -3.26 -8.46 1.63
N TRP A 155 -4.58 -8.37 1.74
CA TRP A 155 -5.50 -8.95 0.76
C TRP A 155 -5.46 -8.24 -0.58
N VAL A 156 -5.43 -6.90 -0.59
CA VAL A 156 -5.29 -6.12 -1.83
C VAL A 156 -3.97 -6.44 -2.53
N ILE A 157 -2.87 -6.46 -1.78
CA ILE A 157 -1.55 -6.84 -2.30
C ILE A 157 -1.59 -8.26 -2.88
N GLY A 158 -2.17 -9.23 -2.17
CA GLY A 158 -2.31 -10.61 -2.64
C GLY A 158 -3.17 -10.74 -3.89
N PHE A 159 -4.28 -9.99 -3.98
CA PHE A 159 -5.16 -9.99 -5.14
C PHE A 159 -4.45 -9.47 -6.39
N VAL A 160 -3.66 -8.40 -6.28
CA VAL A 160 -2.93 -7.84 -7.43
C VAL A 160 -1.69 -8.67 -7.79
N LEU A 161 -0.92 -9.11 -6.79
CA LEU A 161 0.30 -9.88 -7.03
C LEU A 161 0.01 -11.33 -7.44
N GLY A 162 -1.12 -11.92 -7.05
CA GLY A 162 -1.45 -13.32 -7.33
C GLY A 162 -1.34 -13.68 -8.81
N PRO A 163 -2.04 -12.99 -9.73
CA PRO A 163 -1.94 -13.23 -11.16
C PRO A 163 -0.53 -13.04 -11.70
N ILE A 164 0.19 -12.00 -11.24
CA ILE A 164 1.57 -11.72 -11.66
C ILE A 164 2.48 -12.87 -11.25
N ILE A 165 2.37 -13.36 -10.01
CA ILE A 165 3.16 -14.49 -9.50
C ILE A 165 2.82 -15.77 -10.26
N GLU A 166 1.53 -16.04 -10.51
CA GLU A 166 1.10 -17.23 -11.25
C GLU A 166 1.65 -17.23 -12.67
N GLU A 167 1.61 -16.09 -13.36
CA GLU A 167 2.16 -15.94 -14.71
C GLU A 167 3.66 -16.21 -14.73
N ARG A 168 4.42 -15.62 -13.80
CA ARG A 168 5.88 -15.85 -13.69
C ARG A 168 6.24 -17.27 -13.27
N LEU A 169 5.42 -17.89 -12.42
CA LEU A 169 5.57 -19.29 -12.05
C LEU A 169 5.37 -20.19 -13.27
N ARG A 170 4.32 -19.96 -14.04
CA ARG A 170 3.99 -20.69 -15.26
C ARG A 170 5.08 -20.52 -16.33
N GLU A 171 5.56 -19.30 -16.53
CA GLU A 171 6.69 -18.99 -17.42
C GLU A 171 7.95 -19.77 -17.02
N SER A 172 8.31 -19.73 -15.73
CA SER A 172 9.48 -20.43 -15.20
C SER A 172 9.39 -21.95 -15.35
N LEU A 173 8.21 -22.52 -15.05
CA LEU A 173 7.96 -23.96 -15.22
C LEU A 173 7.97 -24.37 -16.68
N SER A 174 7.44 -23.54 -17.58
CA SER A 174 7.48 -23.79 -19.04
C SER A 174 8.92 -23.90 -19.54
N LEU A 175 9.81 -22.99 -19.10
CA LEU A 175 11.24 -23.06 -19.40
C LEU A 175 11.92 -24.33 -18.87
N ALA A 176 11.37 -24.93 -17.81
CA ALA A 176 11.85 -26.17 -17.20
C ALA A 176 11.13 -27.43 -17.72
N SER A 177 10.33 -27.33 -18.79
CA SER A 177 9.47 -28.42 -19.28
C SER A 177 8.54 -29.00 -18.20
N GLY A 178 8.05 -28.15 -17.30
CA GLY A 178 7.17 -28.50 -16.19
C GLY A 178 7.87 -29.03 -14.94
N ASN A 179 9.21 -29.10 -14.91
CA ASN A 179 9.94 -29.62 -13.76
C ASN A 179 10.12 -28.54 -12.64
N PRO A 180 9.51 -28.71 -11.46
CA PRO A 180 9.65 -27.76 -10.35
C PRO A 180 11.04 -27.78 -9.69
N LEU A 181 11.90 -28.77 -10.00
CA LEU A 181 13.29 -28.81 -9.51
C LEU A 181 14.12 -27.61 -9.99
N ILE A 182 13.69 -26.89 -11.04
CA ILE A 182 14.37 -25.68 -11.52
C ILE A 182 14.60 -24.64 -10.42
N PHE A 183 13.70 -24.55 -9.44
CA PHE A 183 13.83 -23.61 -8.31
C PHE A 183 14.94 -23.99 -7.33
N LEU A 184 15.30 -25.27 -7.26
CA LEU A 184 16.40 -25.77 -6.42
C LEU A 184 17.72 -25.82 -7.19
N GLU A 185 17.69 -26.07 -8.49
CA GLU A 185 18.87 -26.14 -9.35
C GLU A 185 19.47 -24.76 -9.65
N ARG A 186 18.65 -23.70 -9.69
CA ARG A 186 19.12 -22.32 -9.92
C ARG A 186 19.64 -21.73 -8.62
N PRO A 187 20.95 -21.40 -8.51
CA PRO A 187 21.57 -20.96 -7.26
C PRO A 187 20.95 -19.66 -6.70
N ILE A 188 20.50 -18.76 -7.57
CA ILE A 188 19.82 -17.51 -7.18
C ILE A 188 18.43 -17.80 -6.59
N SER A 189 17.67 -18.70 -7.22
CA SER A 189 16.33 -19.08 -6.74
C SER A 189 16.41 -19.81 -5.41
N LEU A 190 17.33 -20.77 -5.30
CA LEU A 190 17.60 -21.48 -4.05
C LEU A 190 18.02 -20.50 -2.94
N GLY A 191 18.87 -19.51 -3.25
CA GLY A 191 19.25 -18.45 -2.32
C GLY A 191 18.04 -17.68 -1.79
N PHE A 192 17.11 -17.27 -2.66
CA PHE A 192 15.87 -16.59 -2.24
C PHE A 192 14.93 -17.49 -1.42
N ILE A 193 14.83 -18.78 -1.75
CA ILE A 193 14.02 -19.74 -0.97
C ILE A 193 14.59 -19.90 0.43
N ILE A 194 15.92 -20.09 0.55
CA ILE A 194 16.59 -20.19 1.84
C ILE A 194 16.43 -18.88 2.63
N ALA A 195 16.64 -17.71 2.00
CA ALA A 195 16.46 -16.42 2.66
C ALA A 195 15.02 -16.21 3.15
N SER A 196 14.02 -16.56 2.34
CA SER A 196 12.60 -16.50 2.71
C SER A 196 12.29 -17.40 3.92
N LEU A 197 12.75 -18.65 3.90
CA LEU A 197 12.63 -19.57 5.02
C LEU A 197 13.29 -19.03 6.28
N LEU A 198 14.49 -18.46 6.16
CA LEU A 198 15.19 -17.84 7.29
C LEU A 198 14.41 -16.66 7.87
N ILE A 199 13.90 -15.76 7.03
CA ILE A 199 13.10 -14.59 7.46
C ILE A 199 11.85 -15.02 8.22
N ILE A 200 11.22 -16.14 7.85
CA ILE A 200 10.03 -16.66 8.54
C ILE A 200 10.44 -17.39 9.84
N ILE A 201 11.45 -18.24 9.79
CA ILE A 201 11.81 -19.15 10.89
C ILE A 201 12.58 -18.44 12.01
N LEU A 202 13.51 -17.53 11.69
CA LEU A 202 14.32 -16.79 12.67
C LEU A 202 13.48 -16.06 13.73
N PRO A 203 12.49 -15.22 13.39
CA PRO A 203 11.68 -14.52 14.39
C PRO A 203 10.89 -15.48 15.26
N ILE A 204 10.39 -16.60 14.71
CA ILE A 204 9.65 -17.62 15.48
C ILE A 204 10.58 -18.28 16.52
N ILE A 205 11.82 -18.62 16.15
CA ILE A 205 12.80 -19.21 17.07
C ILE A 205 13.24 -18.19 18.14
N LEU A 206 13.51 -16.95 17.73
CA LEU A 206 13.97 -15.88 18.64
C LEU A 206 12.87 -15.46 19.63
N ASP A 207 11.61 -15.41 19.21
CA ASP A 207 10.49 -15.09 20.10
C ASP A 207 10.22 -16.20 21.12
N LYS A 208 10.35 -17.47 20.70
CA LYS A 208 10.33 -18.63 21.61
C LYS A 208 11.49 -18.58 22.64
N ARG A 209 12.68 -18.12 22.24
CA ARG A 209 13.84 -17.95 23.16
C ARG A 209 13.62 -16.80 24.16
N LYS A 210 13.05 -15.66 23.73
CA LYS A 210 12.71 -14.54 24.63
C LYS A 210 11.63 -14.91 25.66
N LYS A 211 10.59 -15.65 25.26
CA LYS A 211 9.58 -16.17 26.19
C LYS A 211 10.15 -17.18 27.18
N LYS A 212 11.11 -18.02 26.78
CA LYS A 212 11.77 -18.99 27.66
C LYS A 212 12.71 -18.34 28.68
N SER A 213 13.41 -17.26 28.30
CA SER A 213 14.26 -16.49 29.21
C SER A 213 13.45 -15.74 30.28
N LYS A 214 12.33 -15.10 29.93
CA LYS A 214 11.45 -14.42 30.90
C LYS A 214 10.85 -15.34 31.97
N LYS A 215 10.69 -16.64 31.67
CA LYS A 215 10.14 -17.65 32.59
C LYS A 215 11.19 -18.27 33.53
N LEU A 216 12.48 -17.99 33.29
CA LEU A 216 13.59 -18.47 34.13
C LEU A 216 14.02 -17.42 35.18
N PHE A 217 13.53 -16.18 35.05
CA PHE A 217 13.80 -15.04 35.94
C PHE A 217 12.53 -14.54 36.67
N SER A 218 11.47 -15.37 36.71
CA SER A 218 10.26 -15.19 37.54
C SER A 218 10.13 -16.38 38.47
#